data_AF-A0A177FKZ3-F1
#
_entry.id   AF-A0A177FKZ3-F1
#
_cell.length_a   1.000
_cell.length_b   1.000
_cell.length_c   1.000
_cell.angle_alpha   90.00
_cell.angle_beta   90.00
_cell.angle_gamma   90.00
#
_symmetry.space_group_name_H-M   'P 1'
#
loop_
_entity.id
_entity.type
_entity.pdbx_description
1 polymer ?
#
loop_
_entity_poly.entity_id
_entity_poly.type
_entity_poly.pdbx_seq_one_letter_code
_entity_poly.pdbx_strand_id
1 'polypeptide(L)'
;MADDLQAEHTPGFKVGEKKTLEEYQKLDQGDDALNRWKQSLGLGSGTPIGDPNDPRTCIIKSLSLEVEGRPDITIDLTQPGSLETLNKHPFTIKEGCKYCMKAVFTVQHQVLSGLKYIQVVKRKGIRVSKDQEMIGSFAPNTTDKPTYEKRFTEEEAPSGMLARGHYEASTRFADDDDHTHLEFHWSFDIAKDWK
;
A
#
# COMPACT_ATOMS: atom_id res chain seq x y z
N MET A 1 -10.50 22.34 -7.04
CA MET A 1 -10.81 21.06 -6.38
C MET A 1 -9.51 20.60 -5.79
N ALA A 2 -9.34 20.77 -4.46
CA ALA A 2 -8.08 20.48 -3.78
C ALA A 2 -7.76 18.97 -3.89
N ASP A 3 -6.47 18.64 -3.96
CA ASP A 3 -5.93 17.29 -4.13
C ASP A 3 -6.33 16.40 -2.94
N ASP A 4 -7.52 15.78 -3.00
CA ASP A 4 -8.05 14.93 -1.93
C ASP A 4 -7.11 13.74 -1.61
N LEU A 5 -6.26 13.34 -2.55
CA LEU A 5 -5.28 12.25 -2.43
C LEU A 5 -3.89 12.72 -1.97
N GLN A 6 -3.73 13.99 -1.61
CA GLN A 6 -2.48 14.46 -1.05
C GLN A 6 -2.24 13.80 0.32
N ALA A 7 -1.05 13.22 0.46
CA ALA A 7 -0.59 12.66 1.72
C ALA A 7 -0.44 13.80 2.75
N GLU A 8 -1.00 13.59 3.93
CA GLU A 8 -0.82 14.48 5.07
C GLU A 8 0.53 14.18 5.72
N HIS A 9 1.29 15.23 6.02
CA HIS A 9 2.57 15.09 6.72
C HIS A 9 2.35 15.10 8.22
N THR A 10 3.03 14.19 8.93
CA THR A 10 3.02 14.17 10.39
C THR A 10 3.65 15.46 10.93
N PRO A 11 2.92 16.27 11.73
CA PRO A 11 3.46 17.53 12.25
C PRO A 11 4.78 17.33 13.01
N GLY A 12 5.81 18.09 12.62
CA GLY A 12 7.13 18.05 13.25
C GLY A 12 8.06 16.93 12.75
N PHE A 13 7.57 15.98 11.95
CA PHE A 13 8.44 15.01 11.28
C PHE A 13 9.20 15.68 10.13
N LYS A 14 10.49 15.40 10.04
CA LYS A 14 11.35 15.84 8.93
C LYS A 14 11.98 14.61 8.31
N VAL A 15 11.83 14.49 7.00
CA VAL A 15 12.47 13.43 6.22
C VAL A 15 13.98 13.55 6.39
N GLY A 16 14.64 12.43 6.69
CA GLY A 16 16.08 12.37 6.89
C GLY A 16 16.86 12.58 5.60
N GLU A 17 18.19 12.63 5.71
CA GLU A 17 19.06 12.66 4.55
C GLU A 17 18.94 11.36 3.76
N LYS A 18 18.73 11.46 2.45
CA LYS A 18 18.69 10.32 1.55
C LYS A 18 20.08 9.67 1.46
N LYS A 19 20.13 8.35 1.59
CA LYS A 19 21.36 7.57 1.44
C LYS A 19 21.12 6.37 0.55
N THR A 20 22.10 6.05 -0.30
CA THR A 20 22.04 4.86 -1.14
C THR A 20 22.37 3.60 -0.34
N LEU A 21 22.04 2.43 -0.90
CA LEU A 21 22.46 1.16 -0.32
C LEU A 21 23.98 1.05 -0.19
N GLU A 22 24.75 1.52 -1.17
CA GLU A 22 26.22 1.48 -1.05
C GLU A 22 26.72 2.38 0.06
N GLU A 23 26.11 3.54 0.27
CA GLU A 23 26.42 4.42 1.40
C GLU A 23 26.10 3.76 2.74
N TYR A 24 24.95 3.10 2.86
CA TYR A 24 24.61 2.31 4.06
C TYR A 24 25.60 1.19 4.34
N GLN A 25 26.11 0.52 3.30
CA GLN A 25 27.13 -0.53 3.43
C GLN A 25 28.53 0.03 3.77
N LYS A 26 28.82 1.28 3.42
CA LYS A 26 30.11 1.94 3.70
C LYS A 26 30.18 2.58 5.07
N LEU A 27 29.02 3.02 5.60
CA LEU A 27 28.93 3.56 6.95
C LEU A 27 29.37 2.49 7.96
N ASP A 28 30.26 2.85 8.88
CA ASP A 28 30.64 2.04 10.03
C ASP A 28 31.12 0.61 9.69
N GLN A 29 31.79 0.43 8.56
CA GLN A 29 32.27 -0.90 8.10
C GLN A 29 33.12 -1.64 9.13
N GLY A 30 33.85 -0.92 9.99
CA GLY A 30 34.67 -1.49 11.05
C GLY A 30 33.89 -1.95 12.29
N ASP A 31 32.58 -1.73 12.35
CA ASP A 31 31.73 -2.09 13.49
C ASP A 31 30.86 -3.32 13.19
N ASP A 32 31.28 -4.46 13.73
CA ASP A 32 30.56 -5.73 13.58
C ASP A 32 29.12 -5.69 14.11
N ALA A 33 28.83 -4.93 15.16
CA ALA A 33 27.49 -4.84 15.73
C ALA A 33 26.56 -4.06 14.81
N LEU A 34 27.03 -2.94 14.25
CA LEU A 34 26.27 -2.16 13.28
C LEU A 34 26.08 -2.91 11.96
N ASN A 35 27.08 -3.66 11.50
CA ASN A 35 26.94 -4.52 10.32
C ASN A 35 25.88 -5.60 10.51
N ARG A 36 25.89 -6.30 11.66
CA ARG A 36 24.83 -7.29 12.00
C ARG A 36 23.45 -6.64 12.10
N TRP A 37 23.38 -5.43 12.68
CA TRP A 37 22.13 -4.68 12.75
C TRP A 37 21.59 -4.33 11.35
N LYS A 38 22.41 -3.82 10.44
CA LYS A 38 22.02 -3.55 9.04
C LYS A 38 21.52 -4.80 8.32
N GLN A 39 22.21 -5.92 8.48
CA GLN A 39 21.77 -7.20 7.93
C GLN A 39 20.42 -7.63 8.50
N SER A 40 20.17 -7.42 9.79
CA SER A 40 18.86 -7.72 10.40
C SER A 40 17.72 -6.87 9.86
N LEU A 41 18.03 -5.68 9.31
CA LEU A 41 17.08 -4.81 8.61
C LEU A 41 16.88 -5.19 7.13
N GLY A 42 17.55 -6.24 6.65
CA GLY A 42 17.53 -6.68 5.26
C GLY A 42 18.53 -5.96 4.36
N LEU A 43 19.43 -5.14 4.93
CA LEU A 43 20.48 -4.44 4.18
C LEU A 43 21.72 -5.32 4.09
N GLY A 44 22.02 -5.82 2.89
CA GLY A 44 23.19 -6.68 2.64
C GLY A 44 22.98 -8.17 2.95
N SER A 45 21.73 -8.62 3.05
CA SER A 45 21.35 -10.03 3.15
C SER A 45 20.68 -10.51 1.85
N GLY A 46 21.03 -11.71 1.39
CA GLY A 46 20.47 -12.30 0.16
C GLY A 46 20.90 -11.59 -1.12
N THR A 47 20.45 -12.10 -2.26
CA THR A 47 20.71 -11.49 -3.58
C THR A 47 19.55 -10.58 -3.96
N PRO A 48 19.79 -9.31 -4.37
CA PRO A 48 18.74 -8.43 -4.87
C PRO A 48 17.97 -9.08 -6.04
N ILE A 49 16.63 -8.98 -6.01
CA ILE A 49 15.76 -9.59 -7.03
C ILE A 49 14.98 -8.56 -7.87
N GLY A 50 15.24 -7.27 -7.69
CA GLY A 50 14.61 -6.22 -8.49
C GLY A 50 15.03 -6.32 -9.96
N ASP A 51 14.11 -6.02 -10.88
CA ASP A 51 14.37 -5.98 -12.31
C ASP A 51 15.28 -4.77 -12.63
N PRO A 52 16.51 -4.98 -13.11
CA PRO A 52 17.44 -3.89 -13.43
C PRO A 52 16.92 -2.90 -14.49
N ASN A 53 15.92 -3.29 -15.29
CA ASN A 53 15.35 -2.45 -16.34
C ASN A 53 14.09 -1.70 -15.90
N ASP A 54 13.54 -2.01 -14.73
CA ASP A 54 12.36 -1.36 -14.20
C ASP A 54 12.77 -0.26 -13.20
N PRO A 55 12.61 1.03 -13.52
CA PRO A 55 13.07 2.11 -12.65
C PRO A 55 12.26 2.27 -11.36
N ARG A 56 11.12 1.57 -11.20
CA ARG A 56 10.23 1.74 -10.06
C ARG A 56 10.85 1.21 -8.77
N THR A 57 10.88 2.05 -7.72
CA THR A 57 11.35 1.66 -6.38
C THR A 57 10.33 0.83 -5.62
N CYS A 58 9.03 1.04 -5.83
CA CYS A 58 7.98 0.20 -5.25
C CYS A 58 7.00 -0.25 -6.33
N ILE A 59 6.59 -1.52 -6.27
CA ILE A 59 5.56 -2.09 -7.12
C ILE A 59 4.51 -2.73 -6.23
N ILE A 60 3.32 -2.13 -6.19
CA ILE A 60 2.16 -2.74 -5.54
C ILE A 60 1.68 -3.89 -6.41
N LYS A 61 1.71 -5.11 -5.87
CA LYS A 61 1.38 -6.35 -6.59
C LYS A 61 -0.09 -6.68 -6.46
N SER A 62 -0.66 -6.56 -5.27
CA SER A 62 -2.07 -6.80 -5.05
C SER A 62 -2.64 -6.05 -3.87
N LEU A 63 -3.96 -5.88 -3.89
CA LEU A 63 -4.76 -5.45 -2.75
C LEU A 63 -5.88 -6.45 -2.52
N SER A 64 -6.03 -6.91 -1.29
CA SER A 64 -7.05 -7.86 -0.90
C SER A 64 -7.94 -7.27 0.18
N LEU A 65 -9.24 -7.48 0.06
CA LEU A 65 -10.20 -7.33 1.14
C LEU A 65 -10.35 -8.71 1.81
N GLU A 66 -9.74 -8.87 2.98
CA GLU A 66 -9.86 -10.06 3.81
C GLU A 66 -11.12 -9.94 4.69
N VAL A 67 -11.98 -10.94 4.63
CA VAL A 67 -13.23 -10.98 5.41
C VAL A 67 -13.38 -12.37 6.00
N GLU A 68 -13.63 -12.44 7.31
CA GLU A 68 -13.81 -13.72 7.97
C GLU A 68 -14.98 -14.52 7.37
N GLY A 69 -14.77 -15.83 7.16
CA GLY A 69 -15.82 -16.73 6.69
C GLY A 69 -16.05 -16.74 5.17
N ARG A 70 -15.23 -16.05 4.38
CA ARG A 70 -15.23 -16.16 2.90
C ARG A 70 -13.82 -16.05 2.32
N PRO A 71 -13.61 -16.44 1.06
CA PRO A 71 -12.38 -16.13 0.35
C PRO A 71 -12.19 -14.62 0.19
N ASP A 72 -10.93 -14.19 0.31
CA ASP A 72 -10.47 -12.82 0.09
C ASP A 72 -10.91 -12.32 -1.30
N ILE A 73 -11.38 -11.08 -1.37
CA ILE A 73 -11.54 -10.40 -2.66
C ILE A 73 -10.19 -9.78 -2.99
N THR A 74 -9.45 -10.39 -3.92
CA THR A 74 -8.11 -9.94 -4.30
C THR A 74 -8.08 -9.29 -5.67
N ILE A 75 -7.44 -8.14 -5.72
CA ILE A 75 -7.15 -7.37 -6.93
C ILE A 75 -5.67 -7.61 -7.26
N ASP A 76 -5.39 -8.32 -8.35
CA ASP A 76 -4.04 -8.42 -8.90
C ASP A 76 -3.74 -7.15 -9.71
N LEU A 77 -2.81 -6.33 -9.23
CA LEU A 77 -2.41 -5.06 -9.83
C LEU A 77 -1.24 -5.22 -10.82
N THR A 78 -0.78 -6.46 -11.05
CA THR A 78 0.31 -6.75 -11.99
C THR A 78 -0.16 -6.99 -13.43
N GLN A 79 -1.43 -7.37 -13.62
CA GLN A 79 -1.95 -7.66 -14.96
C GLN A 79 -2.28 -6.37 -15.72
N PRO A 80 -1.97 -6.31 -17.03
CA PRO A 80 -2.42 -5.23 -17.89
C PRO A 80 -3.96 -5.10 -17.85
N GLY A 81 -4.46 -3.89 -17.66
CA GLY A 81 -5.90 -3.61 -17.63
C GLY A 81 -6.60 -3.91 -16.30
N SER A 82 -5.89 -4.43 -15.28
CA SER A 82 -6.48 -4.67 -13.95
C SER A 82 -7.15 -3.43 -13.35
N LEU A 83 -6.59 -2.25 -13.56
CA LEU A 83 -7.17 -1.00 -13.02
C LEU A 83 -8.46 -0.60 -13.74
N GLU A 84 -8.62 -0.96 -15.02
CA GLU A 84 -9.80 -0.59 -15.80
C GLU A 84 -11.04 -1.40 -15.41
N THR A 85 -10.84 -2.67 -15.02
CA THR A 85 -11.92 -3.55 -14.60
C THR A 85 -12.48 -3.15 -13.24
N LEU A 86 -11.63 -2.63 -12.34
CA LEU A 86 -12.02 -2.23 -10.98
C LEU A 86 -13.02 -1.08 -10.93
N ASN A 87 -12.96 -0.17 -11.91
CA ASN A 87 -13.92 0.91 -11.99
C ASN A 87 -15.24 0.45 -12.63
N LYS A 88 -15.16 -0.45 -13.62
CA LYS A 88 -16.30 -0.91 -14.42
C LYS A 88 -17.12 -2.02 -13.75
N HIS A 89 -16.50 -2.82 -12.89
CA HIS A 89 -17.10 -3.99 -12.26
C HIS A 89 -16.99 -3.90 -10.73
N PRO A 90 -17.90 -3.16 -10.07
CA PRO A 90 -17.88 -3.03 -8.62
C PRO A 90 -18.11 -4.38 -7.95
N PHE A 91 -17.27 -4.71 -6.98
CA PHE A 91 -17.52 -5.84 -6.09
C PHE A 91 -18.47 -5.43 -4.97
N THR A 92 -19.17 -6.42 -4.40
CA THR A 92 -20.14 -6.18 -3.33
C THR A 92 -19.51 -6.47 -1.98
N ILE A 93 -19.67 -5.53 -1.04
CA ILE A 93 -19.30 -5.63 0.38
C ILE A 93 -20.58 -5.79 1.20
N LYS A 94 -20.63 -6.80 2.07
CA LYS A 94 -21.75 -6.99 2.99
C LYS A 94 -21.74 -5.92 4.07
N GLU A 95 -22.88 -5.28 4.30
CA GLU A 95 -23.04 -4.27 5.35
C GLU A 95 -22.75 -4.87 6.74
N GLY A 96 -22.04 -4.13 7.59
CA GLY A 96 -21.66 -4.60 8.94
C GLY A 96 -20.62 -5.72 8.96
N CYS A 97 -20.03 -6.09 7.83
CA CYS A 97 -18.94 -7.06 7.86
C CYS A 97 -17.65 -6.40 8.36
N LYS A 98 -16.90 -7.12 9.19
CA LYS A 98 -15.52 -6.77 9.52
C LYS A 98 -14.61 -7.19 8.40
N TYR A 99 -13.70 -6.30 8.01
CA TYR A 99 -12.72 -6.57 6.98
C TYR A 99 -11.36 -6.01 7.36
N CYS A 100 -10.32 -6.61 6.78
CA CYS A 100 -8.96 -6.12 6.85
C CYS A 100 -8.46 -5.98 5.42
N MET A 101 -7.94 -4.80 5.07
CA MET A 101 -7.23 -4.66 3.81
C MET A 101 -5.85 -5.32 3.94
N LYS A 102 -5.34 -5.90 2.86
CA LYS A 102 -4.00 -6.45 2.77
C LYS A 102 -3.33 -5.98 1.48
N ALA A 103 -2.21 -5.29 1.58
CA ALA A 103 -1.37 -4.93 0.45
C ALA A 103 -0.18 -5.88 0.35
N VAL A 104 0.09 -6.38 -0.86
CA VAL A 104 1.33 -7.10 -1.19
C VAL A 104 2.10 -6.25 -2.18
N PHE A 105 3.38 -6.03 -1.92
CA PHE A 105 4.23 -5.18 -2.74
C PHE A 105 5.68 -5.63 -2.73
N THR A 106 6.44 -5.14 -3.71
CA THR A 106 7.89 -5.33 -3.79
C THR A 106 8.60 -3.99 -3.83
N VAL A 107 9.76 -3.91 -3.18
CA VAL A 107 10.68 -2.78 -3.19
C VAL A 107 11.92 -3.16 -3.97
N GLN A 108 12.35 -2.29 -4.88
CA GLN A 108 13.49 -2.50 -5.76
C GLN A 108 14.53 -1.41 -5.55
N HIS A 109 15.78 -1.73 -5.90
CA HIS A 109 16.90 -0.82 -6.10
C HIS A 109 17.42 -0.07 -4.87
N GLN A 110 16.56 0.52 -4.05
CA GLN A 110 16.92 1.38 -2.92
C GLN A 110 15.95 1.18 -1.74
N VAL A 111 16.30 1.71 -0.57
CA VAL A 111 15.41 1.75 0.59
C VAL A 111 14.20 2.63 0.26
N LEU A 112 13.01 2.10 0.47
CA LEU A 112 11.76 2.85 0.41
C LEU A 112 11.48 3.46 1.79
N SER A 113 11.39 4.79 1.87
CA SER A 113 11.14 5.48 3.14
C SER A 113 9.70 5.93 3.28
N GLY A 114 9.02 5.48 4.32
CA GLY A 114 7.71 6.01 4.71
C GLY A 114 6.62 5.82 3.65
N LEU A 115 6.49 4.62 3.10
CA LEU A 115 5.36 4.26 2.25
C LEU A 115 4.05 4.48 3.01
N LYS A 116 3.10 5.16 2.38
CA LYS A 116 1.78 5.52 2.89
C LYS A 116 0.70 5.04 1.93
N TYR A 117 -0.41 4.65 2.53
CA TYR A 117 -1.66 4.39 1.85
C TYR A 117 -2.59 5.58 2.08
N ILE A 118 -3.17 6.13 1.01
CA ILE A 118 -4.22 7.15 1.07
C ILE A 118 -5.43 6.64 0.31
N GLN A 119 -6.60 6.69 0.93
CA GLN A 119 -7.87 6.35 0.30
C GLN A 119 -8.89 7.44 0.54
N VAL A 120 -9.60 7.82 -0.52
CA VAL A 120 -10.74 8.73 -0.46
C VAL A 120 -11.95 7.99 -0.98
N VAL A 121 -13.02 7.95 -0.19
CA VAL A 121 -14.29 7.34 -0.58
C VAL A 121 -15.32 8.41 -0.81
N LYS A 122 -16.01 8.34 -1.96
CA LYS A 122 -17.08 9.22 -2.37
C LYS A 122 -18.37 8.44 -2.60
N ARG A 123 -19.49 9.08 -2.32
CA ARG A 123 -20.82 8.58 -2.64
C ARG A 123 -21.60 9.68 -3.33
N LYS A 124 -22.06 9.41 -4.55
CA LYS A 124 -22.71 10.42 -5.42
C LYS A 124 -21.87 11.69 -5.56
N GLY A 125 -20.56 11.54 -5.73
CA GLY A 125 -19.60 12.65 -5.84
C GLY A 125 -19.25 13.37 -4.53
N ILE A 126 -19.91 13.05 -3.40
CA ILE A 126 -19.65 13.67 -2.09
C ILE A 126 -18.64 12.80 -1.33
N ARG A 127 -17.56 13.40 -0.83
CA ARG A 127 -16.58 12.72 0.02
C ARG A 127 -17.22 12.29 1.34
N VAL A 128 -17.16 10.99 1.62
CA VAL A 128 -17.69 10.37 2.85
C VAL A 128 -16.59 9.86 3.78
N SER A 129 -15.42 9.51 3.25
CA SER A 129 -14.23 9.20 4.05
C SER A 129 -12.94 9.66 3.37
N LYS A 130 -11.92 9.93 4.17
CA LYS A 130 -10.52 10.02 3.76
C LYS A 130 -9.70 9.32 4.84
N ASP A 131 -9.00 8.27 4.47
CA ASP A 131 -8.20 7.45 5.35
C ASP A 131 -6.74 7.49 4.87
N GLN A 132 -5.82 7.60 5.83
CA GLN A 132 -4.38 7.55 5.56
C GLN A 132 -3.71 6.66 6.58
N GLU A 133 -2.95 5.67 6.12
CA GLU A 133 -2.16 4.78 6.97
C GLU A 133 -0.68 4.79 6.57
N MET A 134 0.20 4.99 7.55
CA MET A 134 1.64 4.79 7.37
C MET A 134 1.94 3.30 7.34
N ILE A 135 2.47 2.82 6.21
CA ILE A 135 2.86 1.41 6.02
C ILE A 135 4.28 1.20 6.57
N GLY A 136 5.20 2.14 6.32
CA GLY A 136 6.54 2.16 6.90
C GLY A 136 7.68 2.23 5.88
N SER A 137 8.89 1.91 6.34
CA SER A 137 10.11 1.90 5.50
C SER A 137 10.61 0.49 5.28
N PHE A 138 11.12 0.21 4.08
CA PHE A 138 11.41 -1.15 3.63
C PHE A 138 12.73 -1.20 2.85
N ALA A 139 13.56 -2.21 3.14
CA ALA A 139 14.72 -2.54 2.34
C ALA A 139 14.29 -3.12 0.97
N PRO A 140 15.14 -3.03 -0.07
CA PRO A 140 14.88 -3.75 -1.32
C PRO A 140 14.68 -5.25 -1.08
N ASN A 141 13.77 -5.86 -1.82
CA ASN A 141 13.55 -7.30 -1.75
C ASN A 141 14.76 -8.06 -2.28
N THR A 142 15.03 -9.18 -1.63
CA THR A 142 16.10 -10.12 -1.97
C THR A 142 15.55 -11.54 -2.01
N THR A 143 16.40 -12.52 -2.34
CA THR A 143 16.04 -13.94 -2.30
C THR A 143 15.50 -14.39 -0.94
N ASP A 144 15.94 -13.76 0.15
CA ASP A 144 15.56 -14.12 1.52
C ASP A 144 14.17 -13.55 1.88
N LYS A 145 13.82 -12.41 1.27
CA LYS A 145 12.53 -11.74 1.46
C LYS A 145 12.03 -11.22 0.11
N PRO A 146 11.31 -12.04 -0.67
CA PRO A 146 10.95 -11.70 -2.04
C PRO A 146 9.77 -10.72 -2.15
N THR A 147 8.94 -10.61 -1.12
CA THR A 147 7.79 -9.70 -1.07
C THR A 147 7.58 -9.14 0.34
N TYR A 148 6.88 -8.02 0.41
CA TYR A 148 6.32 -7.48 1.65
C TYR A 148 4.80 -7.63 1.66
N GLU A 149 4.25 -7.86 2.86
CA GLU A 149 2.82 -7.87 3.13
C GLU A 149 2.53 -6.88 4.25
N LYS A 150 1.49 -6.07 4.08
CA LYS A 150 0.94 -5.19 5.12
C LYS A 150 -0.56 -5.43 5.24
N ARG A 151 -0.97 -5.84 6.43
CA ARG A 151 -2.37 -5.84 6.86
C ARG A 151 -2.67 -4.50 7.52
N PHE A 152 -3.73 -3.86 7.08
CA PHE A 152 -4.21 -2.59 7.62
C PHE A 152 -5.08 -2.85 8.86
N THR A 153 -5.48 -1.78 9.52
CA THR A 153 -6.38 -1.88 10.68
C THR A 153 -7.70 -2.57 10.28
N GLU A 154 -8.25 -3.41 11.16
CA GLU A 154 -9.58 -3.97 10.95
C GLU A 154 -10.64 -2.85 10.98
N GLU A 155 -11.51 -2.85 9.98
CA GLU A 155 -12.61 -1.90 9.83
C GLU A 155 -13.95 -2.64 9.72
N GLU A 156 -15.04 -1.94 9.98
CA GLU A 156 -16.40 -2.45 9.82
C GLU A 156 -17.12 -1.68 8.69
N ALA A 157 -17.65 -2.41 7.72
CA ALA A 157 -18.42 -1.82 6.63
C ALA A 157 -19.68 -1.14 7.17
N PRO A 158 -20.01 0.10 6.73
CA PRO A 158 -21.15 0.80 7.27
C PRO A 158 -22.46 0.05 6.98
N SER A 159 -23.40 0.14 7.92
CA SER A 159 -24.65 -0.62 7.88
C SER A 159 -25.90 0.24 7.90
N GLY A 160 -27.01 -0.35 7.44
CA GLY A 160 -28.32 0.28 7.42
C GLY A 160 -28.74 0.74 6.02
N MET A 161 -30.04 0.99 5.88
CA MET A 161 -30.66 1.35 4.59
C MET A 161 -30.03 2.58 3.93
N LEU A 162 -29.58 3.53 4.75
CA LEU A 162 -28.92 4.74 4.25
C LEU A 162 -27.48 4.48 3.83
N ALA A 163 -26.77 3.50 4.36
CA ALA A 163 -25.39 3.17 3.98
C ALA A 163 -25.32 2.30 2.73
N ARG A 164 -26.33 1.48 2.45
CA ARG A 164 -26.34 0.62 1.25
C ARG A 164 -26.31 1.43 -0.05
N GLY A 165 -25.61 0.92 -1.06
CA GLY A 165 -25.51 1.52 -2.40
C GLY A 165 -24.10 1.56 -2.96
N HIS A 166 -23.93 2.33 -4.03
CA HIS A 166 -22.69 2.44 -4.79
C HIS A 166 -21.73 3.49 -4.22
N TYR A 167 -20.45 3.13 -4.18
CA TYR A 167 -19.35 3.95 -3.70
C TYR A 167 -18.22 3.96 -4.72
N GLU A 168 -17.55 5.11 -4.81
CA GLU A 168 -16.36 5.30 -5.61
C GLU A 168 -15.19 5.56 -4.67
N ALA A 169 -14.08 4.87 -4.87
CA ALA A 169 -12.86 5.05 -4.12
C ALA A 169 -11.73 5.49 -5.05
N SER A 170 -10.88 6.35 -4.52
CA SER A 170 -9.61 6.73 -5.13
C SER A 170 -8.51 6.37 -4.15
N THR A 171 -7.51 5.66 -4.62
CA THR A 171 -6.43 5.12 -3.78
C THR A 171 -5.09 5.59 -4.35
N ARG A 172 -4.19 6.04 -3.46
CA ARG A 172 -2.81 6.42 -3.78
C ARG A 172 -1.83 5.75 -2.81
N PHE A 173 -0.74 5.20 -3.35
CA PHE A 173 0.45 4.81 -2.61
C PHE A 173 1.54 5.85 -2.87
N ALA A 174 2.00 6.51 -1.82
CA ALA A 174 3.04 7.52 -1.90
C ALA A 174 4.07 7.31 -0.78
N ASP A 175 5.26 7.88 -0.91
CA ASP A 175 6.32 7.79 0.12
C ASP A 175 6.66 9.15 0.75
N ASP A 176 7.68 9.18 1.61
CA ASP A 176 8.15 10.42 2.24
C ASP A 176 8.88 11.37 1.27
N ASP A 177 9.30 10.88 0.09
CA ASP A 177 9.88 11.69 -0.98
C ASP A 177 8.79 12.27 -1.91
N ASP A 178 7.51 12.18 -1.52
CA ASP A 178 6.32 12.54 -2.29
C ASP A 178 6.20 11.79 -3.64
N HIS A 179 6.90 10.66 -3.79
CA HIS A 179 6.82 9.83 -4.99
C HIS A 179 5.54 9.00 -4.97
N THR A 180 4.73 9.12 -6.03
CA THR A 180 3.54 8.27 -6.20
C THR A 180 3.93 6.96 -6.89
N HIS A 181 3.76 5.85 -6.17
CA HIS A 181 4.08 4.50 -6.67
C HIS A 181 2.92 3.85 -7.41
N LEU A 182 1.69 4.17 -7.00
CA LEU A 182 0.47 3.72 -7.67
C LEU A 182 -0.69 4.65 -7.30
N GLU A 183 -1.51 5.01 -8.29
CA GLU A 183 -2.77 5.71 -8.07
C GLU A 183 -3.84 5.14 -8.98
N PHE A 184 -5.03 4.85 -8.44
CA PHE A 184 -6.12 4.29 -9.22
C PHE A 184 -7.49 4.57 -8.60
N HIS A 185 -8.51 4.42 -9.43
CA HIS A 185 -9.92 4.58 -9.07
C HIS A 185 -10.62 3.24 -9.17
N TRP A 186 -11.50 2.97 -8.23
CA TRP A 186 -12.27 1.74 -8.18
C TRP A 186 -13.64 1.98 -7.55
N SER A 187 -14.55 1.05 -7.73
CA SER A 187 -15.90 1.18 -7.19
C SER A 187 -16.34 -0.10 -6.48
N PHE A 188 -17.27 0.05 -5.53
CA PHE A 188 -17.84 -1.07 -4.79
C PHE A 188 -19.27 -0.76 -4.36
N ASP A 189 -20.04 -1.81 -4.12
CA ASP A 189 -21.41 -1.71 -3.64
C ASP A 189 -21.51 -2.22 -2.20
N ILE A 190 -22.16 -1.48 -1.31
CA ILE A 190 -22.55 -1.98 0.02
C ILE A 190 -23.97 -2.53 -0.05
N ALA A 191 -24.15 -3.80 0.33
CA ALA A 191 -25.44 -4.51 0.25
C ALA A 191 -25.71 -5.33 1.52
N LYS A 192 -26.95 -5.82 1.68
CA LYS A 192 -27.35 -6.68 2.82
C LYS A 192 -26.55 -7.97 2.91
N ASP A 193 -26.26 -8.55 1.74
CA ASP A 193 -25.56 -9.81 1.60
C ASP A 193 -24.56 -9.71 0.45
N TRP A 194 -23.61 -10.64 0.44
CA TRP A 194 -22.67 -10.82 -0.66
C TRP A 194 -23.41 -11.23 -1.95
N LYS A 195 -22.82 -10.92 -3.11
CA LYS A 195 -23.22 -11.51 -4.40
C LYS A 195 -22.52 -12.85 -4.60
#